data_AF-A0A949LT58-F1
#
_entry.id   AF-A0A949LT58-F1
#
_cell.length_a   1.000
_cell.length_b   1.000
_cell.length_c   1.000
_cell.angle_alpha   90.00
_cell.angle_beta   90.00
_cell.angle_gamma   90.00
#
_symmetry.space_group_name_H-M   'P 1'
#
loop_
_entity.id
_entity.type
_entity.pdbx_description
1 polymer ?
#
loop_
_entity_poly.entity_id
_entity_poly.type
_entity_poly.pdbx_seq_one_letter_code
_entity_poly.pdbx_strand_id
1 'polypeptide(L)'
;MRKLFLGFLVATISTTLLVSGSSADLIDADESFATPNDWQAGQHNILFTDQATGELFSTLFDEAKTQDKTVDPTCKSLADSTCTSQNLRFQALIPVCQSSSDLNCIVSVTAKKEDGTELVGEFSRYFPTKAQNAYEGSVEKKLPTGATSSLFTIPGAPHNGGNAYLASVYLAGNVNKQSGANLSEFSARITPVQPQTAPMITGSCGVSSCPDAGWAFNERTPSQGWRQQGPGFDGTHSCAATAVKESLCAQRFGFPENFRFTIKIRLNQAPTGWMHGRIADPIINISEESGVTTISVDAIPVRVPIVYKSNLWTELPPEIKSAYS
;
A
#
# COMPACT_ATOMS: atom_id res chain seq x y z
N MET A 1 71.71 39.64 -25.63
CA MET A 1 70.41 40.33 -25.42
C MET A 1 69.36 39.29 -25.07
N ARG A 2 68.66 39.46 -23.93
CA ARG A 2 67.27 39.03 -23.60
C ARG A 2 66.85 37.58 -24.01
N LYS A 3 66.26 36.71 -23.17
CA LYS A 3 65.62 36.78 -21.85
C LYS A 3 65.41 35.33 -21.38
N LEU A 4 65.48 35.10 -20.07
CA LEU A 4 64.89 33.94 -19.40
C LEU A 4 63.38 33.84 -19.74
N PHE A 5 62.87 32.62 -19.94
CA PHE A 5 61.52 32.27 -19.49
C PHE A 5 61.52 30.88 -18.87
N LEU A 6 61.06 30.88 -17.62
CA LEU A 6 60.88 29.78 -16.70
C LEU A 6 59.55 29.08 -17.07
N GLY A 7 59.62 27.84 -17.55
CA GLY A 7 58.43 27.02 -17.81
C GLY A 7 58.07 26.20 -16.58
N PHE A 8 57.07 26.64 -15.83
CA PHE A 8 56.45 25.87 -14.74
C PHE A 8 55.63 24.72 -15.33
N LEU A 9 56.02 23.47 -15.04
CA LEU A 9 55.25 22.29 -15.38
C LEU A 9 54.19 22.09 -14.27
N VAL A 10 52.94 22.51 -14.53
CA VAL A 10 51.81 22.20 -13.65
C VAL A 10 51.33 20.79 -14.01
N ALA A 11 51.64 19.82 -13.16
CA ALA A 11 51.09 18.48 -13.25
C ALA A 11 49.61 18.53 -12.81
N THR A 12 48.71 18.52 -13.78
CA THR A 12 47.27 18.35 -13.55
C THR A 12 46.98 16.89 -13.18
N ILE A 13 46.97 16.61 -11.87
CA ILE A 13 46.41 15.38 -11.33
C ILE A 13 44.89 15.44 -11.56
N SER A 14 44.42 14.82 -12.64
CA SER A 14 43.00 14.49 -12.80
C SER A 14 42.69 13.32 -11.86
N THR A 15 42.35 13.63 -10.61
CA THR A 15 41.62 12.69 -9.75
C THR A 15 40.24 12.51 -10.37
N THR A 16 40.10 11.50 -11.23
CA THR A 16 38.81 10.88 -11.51
C THR A 16 38.29 10.32 -10.19
N LEU A 17 37.43 11.09 -9.52
CA LEU A 17 36.51 10.58 -8.52
C LEU A 17 35.63 9.55 -9.23
N LEU A 18 36.06 8.30 -9.21
CA LEU A 18 35.18 7.16 -9.38
C LEU A 18 34.21 7.24 -8.20
N VAL A 19 33.08 7.90 -8.41
CA VAL A 19 31.88 7.67 -7.62
C VAL A 19 31.48 6.24 -7.95
N SER A 20 32.03 5.29 -7.20
CA SER A 20 31.38 4.01 -6.99
C SER A 20 30.04 4.35 -6.35
N GLY A 21 29.00 4.49 -7.18
CA GLY A 21 27.63 4.40 -6.71
C GLY A 21 27.50 3.01 -6.12
N SER A 22 27.65 2.91 -4.81
CA SER A 22 27.21 1.74 -4.07
C SER A 22 25.74 1.54 -4.42
N SER A 23 25.42 0.36 -4.96
CA SER A 23 24.08 -0.21 -4.85
C SER A 23 23.73 -0.20 -3.36
N ALA A 24 23.11 0.87 -2.88
CA ALA A 24 22.67 0.94 -1.50
C ALA A 24 21.44 0.04 -1.37
N ASP A 25 21.66 -1.11 -0.75
CA ASP A 25 20.75 -1.81 0.16
C ASP A 25 19.42 -2.38 -0.35
N LEU A 26 19.27 -2.73 -1.63
CA LEU A 26 18.14 -3.58 -2.04
C LEU A 26 18.27 -4.97 -1.40
N ILE A 27 17.46 -5.25 -0.37
CA ILE A 27 17.32 -6.58 0.21
C ILE A 27 16.32 -7.35 -0.63
N ASP A 28 16.75 -8.42 -1.28
CA ASP A 28 15.88 -9.23 -2.11
C ASP A 28 14.70 -9.79 -1.32
N ALA A 29 13.55 -9.86 -1.98
CA ALA A 29 12.38 -10.50 -1.42
C ALA A 29 12.63 -12.00 -1.30
N ASP A 30 12.42 -12.57 -0.12
CA ASP A 30 12.68 -13.99 0.14
C ASP A 30 11.56 -14.92 -0.38
N GLU A 31 10.33 -14.67 0.05
CA GLU A 31 9.13 -15.45 -0.28
C GLU A 31 8.11 -14.59 -1.07
N SER A 32 8.54 -13.44 -1.60
CA SER A 32 7.70 -12.57 -2.43
C SER A 32 8.30 -12.35 -3.81
N PHE A 33 7.45 -11.93 -4.75
CA PHE A 33 7.81 -11.81 -6.16
C PHE A 33 7.65 -10.37 -6.61
N ALA A 34 8.70 -9.78 -7.18
CA ALA A 34 8.60 -8.51 -7.88
C ALA A 34 7.96 -8.77 -9.25
N THR A 35 6.74 -8.26 -9.46
CA THR A 35 6.07 -8.42 -10.76
C THR A 35 6.90 -7.72 -11.84
N PRO A 36 7.35 -8.43 -12.89
CA PRO A 36 8.17 -7.85 -13.93
C PRO A 36 7.44 -6.76 -14.69
N ASN A 37 8.19 -5.77 -15.16
CA ASN A 37 7.68 -4.69 -16.00
C ASN A 37 7.71 -5.10 -17.49
N ASP A 38 7.00 -6.19 -17.82
CA ASP A 38 6.96 -6.80 -19.15
C ASP A 38 5.81 -6.22 -19.99
N TRP A 39 6.06 -5.10 -20.67
CA TRP A 39 5.08 -4.37 -21.50
C TRP A 39 5.37 -4.38 -23.00
N GLN A 40 6.33 -5.18 -23.46
CA GLN A 40 6.73 -5.22 -24.87
C GLN A 40 5.59 -5.69 -25.78
N ALA A 41 5.47 -5.06 -26.95
CA ALA A 41 4.44 -5.43 -27.93
C ALA A 41 4.59 -6.90 -28.35
N GLY A 42 3.47 -7.65 -28.30
CA GLY A 42 3.46 -9.09 -28.58
C GLY A 42 3.73 -9.98 -27.38
N GLN A 43 4.02 -9.44 -26.19
CA GLN A 43 4.11 -10.23 -24.96
C GLN A 43 2.74 -10.74 -24.50
N HIS A 44 2.74 -11.99 -24.06
CA HIS A 44 1.60 -12.67 -23.46
C HIS A 44 2.01 -13.08 -22.04
N ASN A 45 1.38 -12.43 -21.07
CA ASN A 45 1.74 -12.55 -19.66
C ASN A 45 0.62 -13.27 -18.90
N ILE A 46 1.00 -14.25 -18.10
CA ILE A 46 0.11 -14.95 -17.18
C ILE A 46 0.67 -14.75 -15.78
N LEU A 47 -0.14 -14.15 -14.91
CA LEU A 47 0.17 -13.97 -13.50
C LEU A 47 -0.95 -14.61 -12.68
N PHE A 48 -0.63 -15.72 -12.03
CA PHE A 48 -1.42 -16.25 -10.93
C PHE A 48 -0.83 -15.69 -9.64
N THR A 49 -1.41 -14.58 -9.22
CA THR A 49 -1.15 -14.01 -7.92
C THR A 49 -2.45 -13.97 -7.15
N ASP A 50 -2.34 -14.01 -5.84
CA ASP A 50 -3.46 -13.86 -4.94
C ASP A 50 -3.96 -12.41 -4.86
N GLN A 51 -3.08 -11.43 -5.08
CA GLN A 51 -3.45 -10.03 -4.93
C GLN A 51 -3.83 -9.42 -6.27
N ALA A 52 -5.05 -8.89 -6.34
CA ALA A 52 -5.43 -7.98 -7.42
C ALA A 52 -4.37 -6.87 -7.54
N THR A 53 -3.98 -6.56 -8.78
CA THR A 53 -3.00 -5.52 -9.06
C THR A 53 -3.55 -4.17 -8.62
N GLY A 54 -2.89 -3.52 -7.65
CA GLY A 54 -3.28 -2.20 -7.15
C GLY A 54 -3.07 -2.08 -5.64
N GLU A 55 -2.82 -0.86 -5.18
CA GLU A 55 -2.74 -0.55 -3.75
C GLU A 55 -4.08 0.00 -3.25
N LEU A 56 -4.47 -0.40 -2.04
CA LEU A 56 -5.60 0.21 -1.36
C LEU A 56 -5.25 1.65 -0.98
N PHE A 57 -6.22 2.55 -1.06
CA PHE A 57 -6.03 3.94 -0.70
C PHE A 57 -7.27 4.52 -0.02
N SER A 58 -7.06 5.59 0.73
CA SER A 58 -8.15 6.35 1.32
C SER A 58 -8.66 7.40 0.37
N THR A 59 -9.99 7.52 0.23
CA THR A 59 -10.65 8.60 -0.47
C THR A 59 -12.09 8.77 0.03
N LEU A 60 -12.54 10.01 0.11
CA LEU A 60 -13.96 10.37 0.17
C LEU A 60 -14.27 11.08 -1.13
N PHE A 61 -15.31 10.67 -1.86
CA PHE A 61 -15.59 11.23 -3.17
C PHE A 61 -17.07 11.26 -3.51
N ASP A 62 -17.42 12.21 -4.37
CA ASP A 62 -18.73 12.33 -4.99
C ASP A 62 -18.78 11.46 -6.26
N GLU A 63 -19.53 10.37 -6.21
CA GLU A 63 -19.64 9.44 -7.33
C GLU A 63 -20.21 10.09 -8.59
N ALA A 64 -21.09 11.10 -8.44
CA ALA A 64 -21.66 11.82 -9.59
C ALA A 64 -20.59 12.60 -10.37
N LYS A 65 -19.52 13.06 -9.71
CA LYS A 65 -18.42 13.78 -10.34
C LYS A 65 -17.46 12.89 -11.10
N THR A 66 -17.47 11.58 -10.86
CA THR A 66 -16.55 10.64 -11.54
C THR A 66 -16.81 10.51 -13.04
N GLN A 67 -17.98 10.94 -13.52
CA GLN A 67 -18.33 10.96 -14.94
C GLN A 67 -17.70 12.13 -15.70
N ASP A 68 -17.47 13.28 -15.02
CA ASP A 68 -16.80 14.44 -15.59
C ASP A 68 -15.33 14.46 -15.18
N LYS A 69 -14.47 13.97 -16.07
CA LYS A 69 -13.03 13.87 -15.83
C LYS A 69 -12.33 15.23 -15.74
N THR A 70 -13.01 16.35 -15.98
CA THR A 70 -12.41 17.68 -15.80
C THR A 70 -12.51 18.18 -14.36
N VAL A 71 -13.30 17.51 -13.51
CA VAL A 71 -13.59 17.92 -12.13
C VAL A 71 -12.96 16.94 -11.14
N ASP A 72 -12.34 17.45 -10.07
CA ASP A 72 -11.89 16.63 -8.95
C ASP A 72 -13.11 16.06 -8.21
N PRO A 73 -13.27 14.72 -8.14
CA PRO A 73 -14.39 14.11 -7.44
C PRO A 73 -14.16 14.02 -5.91
N THR A 74 -12.96 14.32 -5.41
CA THR A 74 -12.59 14.04 -4.02
C THR A 74 -12.98 15.13 -3.03
N CYS A 75 -13.13 14.71 -1.77
CA CYS A 75 -13.53 15.53 -0.63
C CYS A 75 -12.48 15.41 0.48
N LYS A 76 -12.25 16.50 1.21
CA LYS A 76 -11.42 16.50 2.43
C LYS A 76 -12.20 16.20 3.70
N SER A 77 -13.51 16.35 3.69
CA SER A 77 -14.43 15.98 4.78
C SER A 77 -15.88 16.04 4.29
N LEU A 78 -16.84 15.72 5.16
CA LEU A 78 -18.27 15.92 4.86
C LEU A 78 -18.66 17.40 4.71
N ALA A 79 -17.86 18.31 5.28
CA ALA A 79 -18.07 19.76 5.21
C ALA A 79 -17.38 20.41 3.99
N ASP A 80 -16.67 19.64 3.17
CA ASP A 80 -15.99 20.15 1.98
C ASP A 80 -17.02 20.70 0.98
N SER A 81 -16.85 21.97 0.60
CA SER A 81 -17.71 22.67 -0.36
C SER A 81 -17.62 22.08 -1.77
N THR A 82 -16.53 21.37 -2.06
CA THR A 82 -16.34 20.65 -3.32
C THR A 82 -17.32 19.50 -3.44
N CYS A 83 -17.76 18.89 -2.35
CA CYS A 83 -18.62 17.71 -2.40
C CYS A 83 -20.07 18.08 -2.07
N THR A 84 -20.81 18.52 -3.09
CA THR A 84 -22.17 19.06 -2.92
C THR A 84 -23.23 17.98 -2.77
N SER A 85 -22.98 16.75 -3.24
CA SER A 85 -23.91 15.64 -3.13
C SER A 85 -24.20 15.25 -1.68
N GLN A 86 -25.45 14.87 -1.40
CA GLN A 86 -25.87 14.37 -0.09
C GLN A 86 -25.33 12.96 0.18
N ASN A 87 -25.10 12.16 -0.87
CA ASN A 87 -24.54 10.83 -0.80
C ASN A 87 -23.13 10.86 -1.40
N LEU A 88 -22.16 10.35 -0.64
CA LEU A 88 -20.76 10.20 -1.06
C LEU A 88 -20.34 8.76 -0.88
N ARG A 89 -19.24 8.37 -1.54
CA ARG A 89 -18.58 7.08 -1.33
C ARG A 89 -17.29 7.28 -0.58
N PHE A 90 -16.95 6.34 0.28
CA PHE A 90 -15.71 6.37 1.03
C PHE A 90 -14.96 5.05 0.91
N GLN A 91 -13.65 5.17 0.96
CA GLN A 91 -12.65 4.12 1.11
C GLN A 91 -11.68 4.63 2.17
N ALA A 92 -11.39 3.85 3.21
CA ALA A 92 -10.63 4.30 4.36
C ALA A 92 -9.65 3.22 4.80
N LEU A 93 -8.35 3.53 4.69
CA LEU A 93 -7.34 2.90 5.54
C LEU A 93 -7.39 3.61 6.89
N ILE A 94 -7.85 2.90 7.93
CA ILE A 94 -8.06 3.51 9.24
C ILE A 94 -6.74 3.69 10.02
N PRO A 95 -6.62 4.76 10.83
CA PRO A 95 -5.41 5.06 11.59
C PRO A 95 -5.23 4.14 12.81
N VAL A 96 -4.12 4.31 13.54
CA VAL A 96 -3.90 3.68 14.86
C VAL A 96 -4.56 4.52 15.95
N CYS A 97 -5.21 3.86 16.90
CA CYS A 97 -5.82 4.53 18.05
C CYS A 97 -4.73 5.20 18.91
N GLN A 98 -4.92 6.48 19.22
CA GLN A 98 -4.11 7.25 20.17
C GLN A 98 -4.67 7.14 21.60
N SER A 99 -5.98 6.88 21.74
CA SER A 99 -6.65 6.78 23.03
C SER A 99 -7.67 5.63 23.10
N SER A 100 -8.15 5.35 24.32
CA SER A 100 -9.21 4.37 24.55
C SER A 100 -10.59 4.83 24.06
N SER A 101 -10.77 6.12 23.78
CA SER A 101 -12.01 6.70 23.24
C SER A 101 -12.04 6.79 21.72
N ASP A 102 -10.90 6.61 21.04
CA ASP A 102 -10.84 6.70 19.59
C ASP A 102 -11.67 5.58 18.94
N LEU A 103 -12.31 5.88 17.81
CA LEU A 103 -13.16 4.96 17.06
C LEU A 103 -12.66 4.85 15.63
N ASN A 104 -12.97 3.74 14.97
CA ASN A 104 -12.52 3.42 13.62
C ASN A 104 -11.00 3.47 13.51
N CYS A 105 -10.32 2.67 14.34
CA CYS A 105 -8.87 2.63 14.40
C CYS A 105 -8.33 1.24 14.76
N ILE A 106 -7.06 1.00 14.44
CA ILE A 106 -6.29 -0.18 14.85
C ILE A 106 -5.86 0.04 16.30
N VAL A 107 -6.27 -0.87 17.20
CA VAL A 107 -5.93 -0.82 18.63
C VAL A 107 -4.53 -1.37 18.86
N SER A 108 -4.21 -2.51 18.25
CA SER A 108 -2.90 -3.14 18.39
C SER A 108 -2.63 -4.15 17.29
N VAL A 109 -1.35 -4.38 17.05
CA VAL A 109 -0.81 -5.50 16.26
C VAL A 109 0.16 -6.24 17.17
N THR A 110 0.00 -7.55 17.30
CA THR A 110 0.88 -8.37 18.15
C THR A 110 1.30 -9.64 17.42
N ALA A 111 2.46 -10.18 17.81
CA ALA A 111 2.87 -11.53 17.47
C ALA A 111 2.81 -12.40 18.73
N LYS A 112 2.54 -13.70 18.59
CA LYS A 112 2.47 -14.64 19.70
C LYS A 112 3.32 -15.86 19.36
N LYS A 113 4.22 -16.21 20.28
CA LYS A 113 5.06 -17.40 20.20
C LYS A 113 4.23 -18.67 20.51
N GLU A 114 4.76 -19.83 20.15
CA GLU A 114 4.15 -21.12 20.50
C GLU A 114 3.96 -21.34 22.01
N ASP A 115 4.82 -20.76 22.84
CA ASP A 115 4.72 -20.81 24.31
C ASP A 115 3.61 -19.91 24.89
N GLY A 116 2.87 -19.20 24.02
CA GLY A 116 1.80 -18.28 24.39
C GLY A 116 2.27 -16.86 24.72
N THR A 117 3.58 -16.59 24.71
CA THR A 117 4.11 -15.25 24.96
C THR A 117 3.64 -14.28 23.89
N GLU A 118 2.96 -13.21 24.30
CA GLU A 118 2.56 -12.12 23.42
C GLU A 118 3.67 -11.06 23.31
N LEU A 119 3.95 -10.65 22.07
CA LEU A 119 4.91 -9.63 21.69
C LEU A 119 4.13 -8.48 21.07
N VAL A 120 4.00 -7.38 21.82
CA VAL A 120 3.25 -6.22 21.37
C VAL A 120 4.07 -5.46 20.31
N GLY A 121 3.45 -5.16 19.18
CA GLY A 121 4.04 -4.33 18.15
C GLY A 121 3.97 -2.85 18.50
N GLU A 122 5.06 -2.14 18.23
CA GLU A 122 5.17 -0.70 18.44
C GLU A 122 4.85 0.04 17.15
N PHE A 123 3.86 0.93 17.19
CA PHE A 123 3.58 1.79 16.03
C PHE A 123 4.80 2.66 15.74
N SER A 124 5.29 2.58 14.50
CA SER A 124 6.47 3.31 14.05
C SER A 124 6.08 4.56 13.29
N ARG A 125 5.34 4.41 12.19
CA ARG A 125 4.82 5.53 11.39
C ARG A 125 3.72 5.08 10.43
N TYR A 126 3.04 6.04 9.85
CA TYR A 126 2.20 5.83 8.68
C TYR A 126 3.04 5.63 7.41
N PHE A 127 2.56 4.78 6.49
CA PHE A 127 3.21 4.50 5.21
C PHE A 127 2.17 4.43 4.06
N PRO A 128 2.21 5.35 3.08
CA PRO A 128 3.01 6.58 3.07
C PRO A 128 2.66 7.48 4.28
N THR A 129 3.47 8.51 4.54
CA THR A 129 3.24 9.40 5.69
C THR A 129 1.87 10.09 5.63
N LYS A 130 1.33 10.29 4.43
CA LYS A 130 -0.01 10.85 4.20
C LYS A 130 -0.62 10.27 2.92
N ALA A 131 -1.91 9.92 2.96
CA ALA A 131 -2.61 9.42 1.78
C ALA A 131 -2.80 10.53 0.74
N GLN A 132 -2.80 10.15 -0.54
CA GLN A 132 -3.07 11.05 -1.66
C GLN A 132 -4.40 11.80 -1.48
N ASN A 133 -5.47 11.07 -1.14
CA ASN A 133 -6.80 11.63 -0.90
C ASN A 133 -7.21 11.47 0.57
N ALA A 134 -6.28 11.71 1.50
CA ALA A 134 -6.58 11.77 2.93
C ALA A 134 -7.76 12.72 3.19
N TYR A 135 -8.66 12.29 4.08
CA TYR A 135 -9.86 13.04 4.44
C TYR A 135 -10.21 12.82 5.92
N GLU A 136 -10.83 13.82 6.52
CA GLU A 136 -11.30 13.79 7.90
C GLU A 136 -12.68 13.11 7.97
N GLY A 137 -12.79 12.13 8.87
CA GLY A 137 -14.03 11.41 9.14
C GLY A 137 -15.02 12.21 9.99
N SER A 138 -16.06 11.53 10.47
CA SER A 138 -17.04 12.09 11.39
C SER A 138 -17.57 11.01 12.31
N VAL A 139 -17.35 11.16 13.61
CA VAL A 139 -17.88 10.25 14.62
C VAL A 139 -19.41 10.28 14.63
N GLU A 140 -20.02 11.46 14.53
CA GLU A 140 -21.48 11.63 14.48
C GLU A 140 -22.10 10.90 13.28
N LYS A 141 -21.47 11.00 12.12
CA LYS A 141 -21.93 10.34 10.89
C LYS A 141 -21.33 8.95 10.70
N LYS A 142 -20.65 8.40 11.71
CA LYS A 142 -19.95 7.11 11.65
C LYS A 142 -18.97 6.94 10.48
N LEU A 143 -18.52 8.05 9.89
CA LEU A 143 -17.57 8.04 8.78
C LEU A 143 -16.15 7.87 9.35
N PRO A 144 -15.41 6.81 8.99
CA PRO A 144 -14.00 6.68 9.37
C PRO A 144 -13.13 7.77 8.72
N THR A 145 -12.09 8.20 9.41
CA THR A 145 -11.02 9.04 8.84
C THR A 145 -10.19 8.22 7.86
N GLY A 146 -9.95 8.76 6.67
CA GLY A 146 -9.12 8.14 5.65
C GLY A 146 -7.65 8.49 5.82
N ALA A 147 -6.86 7.55 6.35
CA ALA A 147 -5.42 7.67 6.56
C ALA A 147 -4.65 6.75 5.60
N THR A 148 -3.51 6.19 6.02
CA THR A 148 -2.71 5.21 5.28
C THR A 148 -2.47 3.97 6.12
N SER A 149 -1.80 2.98 5.54
CA SER A 149 -1.35 1.81 6.27
C SER A 149 -0.37 2.20 7.39
N SER A 150 -0.36 1.40 8.45
CA SER A 150 0.41 1.65 9.66
C SER A 150 1.59 0.70 9.74
N LEU A 151 2.80 1.22 9.82
CA LEU A 151 4.01 0.43 10.01
C LEU A 151 4.24 0.21 11.51
N PHE A 152 4.32 -1.05 11.91
CA PHE A 152 4.65 -1.48 13.26
C PHE A 152 6.03 -2.15 13.27
N THR A 153 6.71 -2.13 14.41
CA THR A 153 7.93 -2.90 14.66
C THR A 153 7.66 -3.93 15.74
N ILE A 154 8.04 -5.19 15.53
CA ILE A 154 7.93 -6.27 16.52
C ILE A 154 9.31 -6.92 16.71
N PRO A 155 10.19 -6.38 17.57
CA PRO A 155 11.58 -6.86 17.68
C PRO A 155 11.72 -8.35 18.01
N GLY A 156 10.77 -8.91 18.79
CA GLY A 156 10.77 -10.32 19.16
C GLY A 156 10.25 -11.29 18.10
N ALA A 157 9.81 -10.79 16.94
CA ALA A 157 9.36 -11.58 15.79
C ALA A 157 10.04 -11.06 14.51
N PRO A 158 11.34 -11.30 14.31
CA PRO A 158 12.05 -10.86 13.11
C PRO A 158 11.72 -11.75 11.91
N HIS A 159 11.74 -11.18 10.70
CA HIS A 159 11.72 -11.83 9.40
C HIS A 159 13.01 -11.50 8.62
N ASN A 160 13.21 -12.08 7.43
CA ASN A 160 14.47 -11.91 6.68
C ASN A 160 14.79 -10.47 6.26
N GLY A 161 13.79 -9.59 6.26
CA GLY A 161 13.92 -8.16 5.98
C GLY A 161 14.04 -7.27 7.22
N GLY A 162 14.05 -7.82 8.44
CA GLY A 162 14.05 -7.05 9.68
C GLY A 162 12.94 -7.47 10.62
N ASN A 163 12.14 -6.52 11.09
CA ASN A 163 11.10 -6.76 12.11
C ASN A 163 9.90 -5.83 11.95
N ALA A 164 9.71 -5.28 10.75
CA ALA A 164 8.67 -4.30 10.47
C ALA A 164 7.47 -4.97 9.78
N TYR A 165 6.27 -4.54 10.16
CA TYR A 165 5.01 -5.13 9.75
C TYR A 165 4.05 -4.03 9.33
N LEU A 166 3.59 -4.08 8.09
CA LEU A 166 2.60 -3.16 7.56
C LEU A 166 1.20 -3.69 7.87
N ALA A 167 0.47 -2.99 8.73
CA ALA A 167 -0.91 -3.25 9.05
C ALA A 167 -1.83 -2.33 8.24
N SER A 168 -2.77 -2.93 7.51
CA SER A 168 -3.74 -2.22 6.68
C SER A 168 -5.14 -2.71 7.05
N VAL A 169 -5.96 -1.83 7.61
CA VAL A 169 -7.38 -2.11 7.82
C VAL A 169 -8.18 -1.18 6.94
N TYR A 170 -8.91 -1.78 6.02
CA TYR A 170 -9.64 -1.09 4.97
C TYR A 170 -11.14 -1.21 5.21
N LEU A 171 -11.81 -0.06 5.17
CA LEU A 171 -13.25 0.10 5.27
C LEU A 171 -13.75 0.81 4.02
N ALA A 172 -14.82 0.32 3.39
CA ALA A 172 -15.46 1.06 2.31
C ALA A 172 -16.98 1.00 2.39
N GLY A 173 -17.62 1.99 1.76
CA GLY A 173 -19.07 2.09 1.76
C GLY A 173 -19.58 3.42 1.23
N ASN A 174 -20.80 3.75 1.66
CA ASN A 174 -21.48 4.99 1.31
C ASN A 174 -21.69 5.81 2.57
N VAL A 175 -21.69 7.13 2.45
CA VAL A 175 -22.06 8.05 3.53
C VAL A 175 -23.08 9.06 3.04
N ASN A 176 -24.20 9.12 3.75
CA ASN A 176 -25.16 10.21 3.58
C ASN A 176 -24.84 11.30 4.61
N LYS A 177 -24.74 12.55 4.17
CA LYS A 177 -24.38 13.69 5.04
C LYS A 177 -25.37 13.92 6.19
N GLN A 178 -26.59 13.39 6.09
CA GLN A 178 -27.65 13.54 7.09
C GLN A 178 -27.74 12.29 7.97
N SER A 179 -27.94 11.12 7.35
CA SER A 179 -28.20 9.85 8.07
C SER A 179 -26.95 9.05 8.45
N GLY A 180 -25.77 9.38 7.93
CA GLY A 180 -24.50 8.75 8.30
C GLY A 180 -24.00 7.69 7.32
N ALA A 181 -22.93 7.01 7.73
CA ALA A 181 -22.22 6.02 6.95
C ALA A 181 -22.86 4.63 7.04
N ASN A 182 -22.73 3.89 5.93
CA ASN A 182 -23.00 2.47 5.85
C ASN A 182 -21.73 1.75 5.37
N LEU A 183 -21.24 0.82 6.16
CA LEU A 183 -20.09 -0.01 5.87
C LEU A 183 -20.50 -1.22 5.02
N SER A 184 -19.90 -1.35 3.83
CA SER A 184 -20.16 -2.47 2.91
C SER A 184 -18.95 -3.40 2.75
N GLU A 185 -17.75 -2.93 3.07
CA GLU A 185 -16.52 -3.71 2.92
C GLU A 185 -15.63 -3.54 4.14
N PHE A 186 -15.06 -4.65 4.61
CA PHE A 186 -14.09 -4.71 5.69
C PHE A 186 -12.99 -5.68 5.29
N SER A 187 -11.73 -5.24 5.40
CA SER A 187 -10.56 -6.08 5.20
C SER A 187 -9.47 -5.68 6.19
N ALA A 188 -8.74 -6.66 6.71
CA ALA A 188 -7.63 -6.46 7.61
C ALA A 188 -6.45 -7.31 7.15
N ARG A 189 -5.26 -6.71 7.10
CA ARG A 189 -4.05 -7.36 6.61
C ARG A 189 -2.84 -6.94 7.42
N ILE A 190 -2.01 -7.92 7.78
CA ILE A 190 -0.64 -7.71 8.25
C ILE A 190 0.28 -8.22 7.13
N THR A 191 1.37 -7.49 6.84
CA THR A 191 2.38 -7.91 5.87
C THR A 191 3.77 -7.63 6.45
N PRO A 192 4.67 -8.62 6.56
CA PRO A 192 6.07 -8.37 6.89
C PRO A 192 6.69 -7.53 5.78
N VAL A 193 7.35 -6.45 6.14
CA VAL A 193 7.92 -5.51 5.18
C VAL A 193 9.26 -4.96 5.62
N GLN A 194 10.02 -4.45 4.66
CA GLN A 194 11.13 -3.54 4.93
C GLN A 194 11.02 -2.35 3.96
N PRO A 195 11.08 -1.09 4.45
CA PRO A 195 11.14 0.07 3.57
C PRO A 195 12.45 0.12 2.75
N GLN A 196 12.35 -0.09 1.45
CA GLN A 196 13.42 -0.03 0.45
C GLN A 196 13.38 1.28 -0.34
N THR A 197 14.53 1.80 -0.76
CA THR A 197 14.61 2.95 -1.67
C THR A 197 14.21 2.55 -3.08
N ALA A 198 13.22 3.23 -3.63
CA ALA A 198 12.65 2.93 -4.94
C ALA A 198 12.33 4.21 -5.73
N PRO A 199 13.33 4.82 -6.38
CA PRO A 199 13.18 6.13 -7.03
C PRO A 199 12.45 6.07 -8.38
N MET A 200 12.24 4.88 -8.94
CA MET A 200 11.68 4.68 -10.28
C MET A 200 10.31 4.00 -10.28
N ILE A 201 9.57 4.03 -9.18
CA ILE A 201 8.22 3.45 -9.17
C ILE A 201 7.25 4.34 -9.95
N THR A 202 7.28 4.21 -11.28
CA THR A 202 6.45 5.00 -12.21
C THR A 202 5.32 4.18 -12.82
N GLY A 203 5.24 2.87 -12.55
CA GLY A 203 4.57 1.90 -13.42
C GLY A 203 3.23 2.32 -14.06
N SER A 204 2.15 2.56 -13.30
CA SER A 204 0.80 2.77 -13.88
C SER A 204 0.52 4.20 -14.36
N CYS A 205 1.21 5.22 -13.85
CA CYS A 205 1.05 6.61 -14.31
C CYS A 205 2.05 6.98 -15.41
N GLY A 206 3.20 6.30 -15.47
CA GLY A 206 4.28 6.46 -16.45
C GLY A 206 4.81 7.88 -16.62
N VAL A 207 4.83 8.67 -15.54
CA VAL A 207 5.41 10.03 -15.48
C VAL A 207 6.45 10.14 -14.38
N SER A 208 7.41 11.05 -14.57
CA SER A 208 8.27 11.54 -13.48
C SER A 208 7.37 12.19 -12.42
N SER A 209 7.40 11.69 -11.18
CA SER A 209 6.53 12.10 -10.06
C SER A 209 5.10 11.55 -10.12
N CYS A 210 4.96 10.22 -10.17
CA CYS A 210 3.68 9.53 -9.96
C CYS A 210 2.99 9.99 -8.66
N PRO A 211 1.66 10.14 -8.61
CA PRO A 211 0.98 10.26 -7.33
C PRO A 211 1.07 8.92 -6.56
N ASP A 212 0.98 8.99 -5.23
CA ASP A 212 0.62 7.82 -4.43
C ASP A 212 -0.76 7.30 -4.87
N ALA A 213 -1.08 6.05 -4.53
CA ALA A 213 -2.36 5.44 -4.91
C ALA A 213 -3.55 6.31 -4.47
N GLY A 214 -4.42 6.64 -5.42
CA GLY A 214 -5.54 7.56 -5.20
C GLY A 214 -6.06 8.24 -6.47
N TRP A 215 -7.03 9.14 -6.30
CA TRP A 215 -7.48 10.05 -7.35
C TRP A 215 -6.46 11.18 -7.57
N ALA A 216 -6.13 11.41 -8.83
CA ALA A 216 -5.29 12.51 -9.28
C ALA A 216 -5.65 12.88 -10.73
N PHE A 217 -5.30 14.10 -11.15
CA PHE A 217 -5.36 14.50 -12.55
C PHE A 217 -4.24 13.82 -13.34
N ASN A 218 -4.54 13.30 -14.54
CA ASN A 218 -3.53 12.66 -15.37
C ASN A 218 -2.71 13.70 -16.14
N GLU A 219 -1.58 14.10 -15.58
CA GLU A 219 -0.66 15.04 -16.22
C GLU A 219 -0.02 14.50 -17.51
N ARG A 220 0.17 13.17 -17.62
CA ARG A 220 0.75 12.53 -18.81
C ARG A 220 -0.16 12.64 -20.02
N THR A 221 -1.45 12.43 -19.79
CA THR A 221 -2.47 12.37 -20.83
C THR A 221 -3.66 13.20 -20.34
N PRO A 222 -3.58 14.54 -20.40
CA PRO A 222 -4.61 15.43 -19.85
C PRO A 222 -6.01 15.20 -20.42
N SER A 223 -6.12 14.66 -21.64
CA SER A 223 -7.39 14.25 -22.23
C SER A 223 -8.12 13.14 -21.46
N GLN A 224 -7.40 12.40 -20.61
CA GLN A 224 -7.99 11.42 -19.70
C GLN A 224 -8.45 12.02 -18.37
N GLY A 225 -8.05 13.26 -18.05
CA GLY A 225 -8.52 14.01 -16.87
C GLY A 225 -8.26 13.33 -15.51
N TRP A 226 -9.14 13.59 -14.55
CA TRP A 226 -9.17 12.97 -13.23
C TRP A 226 -9.52 11.48 -13.32
N ARG A 227 -8.72 10.68 -12.64
CA ARG A 227 -8.89 9.22 -12.55
C ARG A 227 -8.17 8.68 -11.33
N GLN A 228 -8.50 7.45 -10.95
CA GLN A 228 -7.66 6.68 -10.04
C GLN A 228 -6.32 6.38 -10.73
N GLN A 229 -5.25 6.63 -10.00
CA GLN A 229 -3.87 6.46 -10.38
C GLN A 229 -3.10 5.88 -9.20
N GLY A 230 -1.93 5.35 -9.49
CA GLY A 230 -1.00 4.91 -8.48
C GLY A 230 0.31 4.53 -9.14
N PRO A 231 1.34 4.31 -8.34
CA PRO A 231 2.54 3.68 -8.82
C PRO A 231 2.21 2.27 -9.32
N GLY A 232 2.88 1.85 -10.39
CA GLY A 232 2.81 0.45 -10.84
C GLY A 232 4.11 -0.27 -10.50
N PHE A 233 4.29 -1.44 -11.10
CA PHE A 233 5.48 -2.25 -10.87
C PHE A 233 6.70 -1.64 -11.55
N ASP A 234 7.85 -1.68 -10.88
CA ASP A 234 9.15 -1.31 -11.44
C ASP A 234 9.98 -2.52 -11.89
N GLY A 235 9.46 -3.73 -11.70
CA GLY A 235 10.14 -4.99 -12.01
C GLY A 235 11.27 -5.37 -11.05
N THR A 236 11.50 -4.57 -10.01
CA THR A 236 12.60 -4.73 -9.05
C THR A 236 12.09 -5.01 -7.65
N HIS A 237 11.02 -4.33 -7.22
CA HIS A 237 10.51 -4.40 -5.87
C HIS A 237 9.14 -5.11 -5.78
N SER A 238 8.91 -5.84 -4.70
CA SER A 238 7.60 -6.41 -4.37
C SER A 238 6.89 -5.58 -3.30
N CYS A 239 6.37 -4.41 -3.68
CA CYS A 239 5.83 -3.44 -2.71
C CYS A 239 4.45 -3.81 -2.16
N ALA A 240 4.34 -3.97 -0.84
CA ALA A 240 3.08 -4.07 -0.10
C ALA A 240 2.28 -2.77 -0.15
N ALA A 241 3.01 -1.66 -0.11
CA ALA A 241 2.55 -0.29 -0.32
C ALA A 241 3.74 0.53 -0.82
N THR A 242 3.46 1.68 -1.39
CA THR A 242 4.48 2.61 -1.91
C THR A 242 4.28 4.00 -1.33
N ALA A 243 5.39 4.73 -1.26
CA ALA A 243 5.41 6.13 -0.88
C ALA A 243 6.24 6.89 -1.92
N VAL A 244 5.58 7.34 -2.98
CA VAL A 244 6.24 7.94 -4.14
C VAL A 244 6.95 9.23 -3.77
N LYS A 245 6.33 10.07 -2.94
CA LYS A 245 6.95 11.33 -2.45
C LYS A 245 8.19 11.09 -1.60
N GLU A 246 8.26 9.94 -0.95
CA GLU A 246 9.40 9.52 -0.13
C GLU A 246 10.40 8.69 -0.94
N SER A 247 10.08 8.30 -2.19
CA SER A 247 10.83 7.34 -3.00
C SER A 247 11.05 6.01 -2.29
N LEU A 248 10.02 5.50 -1.61
CA LEU A 248 10.10 4.26 -0.84
C LEU A 248 9.09 3.21 -1.29
N CYS A 249 9.51 1.95 -1.17
CA CYS A 249 8.70 0.76 -1.29
C CYS A 249 8.66 0.02 0.04
N ALA A 250 7.48 -0.33 0.57
CA ALA A 250 7.40 -1.31 1.64
C ALA A 250 7.56 -2.73 1.06
N GLN A 251 8.79 -3.16 0.81
CA GLN A 251 9.15 -4.45 0.20
C GLN A 251 8.61 -5.61 1.06
N ARG A 252 7.86 -6.54 0.47
CA ARG A 252 7.30 -7.71 1.14
C ARG A 252 8.38 -8.74 1.50
N PHE A 253 8.21 -9.33 2.68
CA PHE A 253 8.96 -10.51 3.14
C PHE A 253 8.02 -11.60 3.62
N GLY A 254 8.54 -12.82 3.73
CA GLY A 254 7.87 -13.96 4.36
C GLY A 254 7.60 -13.69 5.85
N PHE A 255 6.50 -14.25 6.35
CA PHE A 255 6.26 -14.28 7.80
C PHE A 255 7.27 -15.22 8.47
N PRO A 256 7.75 -14.90 9.67
CA PRO A 256 8.58 -15.85 10.41
C PRO A 256 7.77 -17.07 10.83
N GLU A 257 8.43 -18.21 10.88
CA GLU A 257 7.82 -19.48 11.31
C GLU A 257 7.49 -19.45 12.81
N ASN A 258 6.55 -20.30 13.22
CA ASN A 258 6.19 -20.52 14.63
C ASN A 258 5.64 -19.29 15.37
N PHE A 259 5.02 -18.36 14.63
CA PHE A 259 4.29 -17.23 15.18
C PHE A 259 2.83 -17.21 14.74
N ARG A 260 1.97 -16.76 15.65
CA ARG A 260 0.62 -16.28 15.35
C ARG A 260 0.62 -14.77 15.38
N PHE A 261 -0.21 -14.14 14.56
CA PHE A 261 -0.35 -12.69 14.53
C PHE A 261 -1.76 -12.29 14.87
N THR A 262 -1.88 -11.21 15.65
CA THR A 262 -3.16 -10.68 16.08
C THR A 262 -3.29 -9.23 15.67
N ILE A 263 -4.43 -8.89 15.06
CA ILE A 263 -4.85 -7.50 14.86
C ILE A 263 -6.12 -7.24 15.66
N LYS A 264 -6.09 -6.20 16.49
CA LYS A 264 -7.24 -5.73 17.25
C LYS A 264 -7.70 -4.38 16.71
N ILE A 265 -8.99 -4.28 16.43
CA ILE A 265 -9.61 -3.16 15.72
C ILE A 265 -10.81 -2.68 16.54
N ARG A 266 -11.01 -1.37 16.61
CA ARG A 266 -12.19 -0.77 17.23
C ARG A 266 -12.95 0.05 16.20
N LEU A 267 -14.21 -0.29 15.99
CA LEU A 267 -15.11 0.33 15.03
C LEU A 267 -16.34 0.89 15.74
N ASN A 268 -16.96 1.91 15.16
CA ASN A 268 -18.29 2.40 15.59
C ASN A 268 -19.44 1.88 14.71
N GLN A 269 -19.12 0.93 13.85
CA GLN A 269 -20.04 0.20 13.00
C GLN A 269 -19.52 -1.23 12.81
N ALA A 270 -20.34 -2.22 13.19
CA ALA A 270 -20.01 -3.62 13.00
C ALA A 270 -20.02 -3.96 11.49
N PRO A 271 -18.99 -4.65 10.97
CA PRO A 271 -19.05 -5.25 9.64
C PRO A 271 -20.08 -6.38 9.65
N THR A 272 -20.76 -6.58 8.52
CA THR A 272 -21.74 -7.64 8.34
C THR A 272 -21.27 -8.64 7.28
N GLY A 273 -21.76 -9.87 7.35
CA GLY A 273 -21.42 -10.94 6.40
C GLY A 273 -20.45 -11.99 6.94
N TRP A 274 -19.94 -12.82 6.04
CA TRP A 274 -19.01 -13.90 6.35
C TRP A 274 -17.57 -13.41 6.26
N MET A 275 -16.76 -13.72 7.28
CA MET A 275 -15.32 -13.49 7.22
C MET A 275 -14.64 -14.63 6.47
N HIS A 276 -13.78 -14.28 5.53
CA HIS A 276 -12.88 -15.20 4.85
C HIS A 276 -11.49 -14.57 4.78
N GLY A 277 -10.46 -15.39 4.61
CA GLY A 277 -9.10 -14.87 4.55
C GLY A 277 -8.07 -15.96 4.37
N ARG A 278 -6.82 -15.52 4.19
CA ARG A 278 -5.64 -16.39 4.07
C ARG A 278 -4.93 -16.46 5.39
N ILE A 279 -5.57 -17.22 6.27
CA ILE A 279 -5.15 -17.42 7.65
C ILE A 279 -5.47 -18.88 8.01
N ALA A 280 -4.61 -19.49 8.81
CA ALA A 280 -4.81 -20.83 9.34
C ALA A 280 -5.13 -20.77 10.84
N ASP A 281 -5.96 -21.71 11.28
CA ASP A 281 -6.41 -21.86 12.67
C ASP A 281 -6.86 -20.53 13.32
N PRO A 282 -7.81 -19.78 12.73
CA PRO A 282 -8.16 -18.46 13.22
C PRO A 282 -8.98 -18.49 14.51
N ILE A 283 -8.63 -17.63 15.46
CA ILE A 283 -9.43 -17.29 16.64
C ILE A 283 -9.95 -15.87 16.44
N ILE A 284 -11.26 -15.74 16.22
CA ILE A 284 -11.90 -14.45 15.97
C ILE A 284 -12.85 -14.12 17.11
N ASN A 285 -12.60 -12.98 17.75
CA ASN A 285 -13.46 -12.44 18.80
C ASN A 285 -14.09 -11.14 18.32
N ILE A 286 -15.42 -11.06 18.35
CA ILE A 286 -16.17 -9.85 18.06
C ILE A 286 -17.04 -9.56 19.27
N SER A 287 -16.92 -8.36 19.83
CA SER A 287 -17.75 -7.90 20.94
C SER A 287 -18.30 -6.52 20.62
N GLU A 288 -19.56 -6.29 20.97
CA GLU A 288 -20.21 -5.00 20.83
C GLU A 288 -20.67 -4.49 22.19
N GLU A 289 -20.25 -3.29 22.56
CA GLU A 289 -20.62 -2.64 23.80
C GLU A 289 -20.86 -1.15 23.55
N SER A 290 -22.03 -0.64 23.94
CA SER A 290 -22.39 0.79 23.81
C SER A 290 -22.19 1.36 22.39
N GLY A 291 -22.47 0.56 21.35
CA GLY A 291 -22.30 0.97 19.95
C GLY A 291 -20.85 0.96 19.43
N VAL A 292 -19.92 0.42 20.22
CA VAL A 292 -18.53 0.18 19.84
C VAL A 292 -18.32 -1.30 19.58
N THR A 293 -17.85 -1.63 18.39
CA THR A 293 -17.49 -3.00 18.01
C THR A 293 -15.98 -3.17 18.12
N THR A 294 -15.54 -4.13 18.93
CA THR A 294 -14.13 -4.56 18.96
C THR A 294 -14.01 -5.88 18.22
N ILE A 295 -13.08 -5.93 17.27
CA ILE A 295 -12.76 -7.12 16.49
C ILE A 295 -11.31 -7.50 16.79
N SER A 296 -11.07 -8.76 17.14
CA SER A 296 -9.74 -9.31 17.31
C SER A 296 -9.62 -10.56 16.46
N VAL A 297 -8.65 -10.58 15.57
CA VAL A 297 -8.32 -11.74 14.72
C VAL A 297 -6.92 -12.19 15.07
N ASP A 298 -6.79 -13.37 15.68
CA ASP A 298 -5.53 -14.07 15.98
C ASP A 298 -5.43 -15.28 15.06
N ALA A 299 -4.37 -15.39 14.26
CA ALA A 299 -4.22 -16.53 13.35
C ALA A 299 -2.77 -16.82 12.93
N ILE A 300 -2.56 -18.01 12.35
CA ILE A 300 -1.29 -18.43 11.74
C ILE A 300 -1.24 -17.92 10.28
N PRO A 301 -0.13 -17.31 9.82
CA PRO A 301 0.03 -16.94 8.42
C PRO A 301 0.14 -18.18 7.53
N VAL A 302 -0.43 -18.10 6.31
CA VAL A 302 -0.35 -19.20 5.33
C VAL A 302 0.55 -18.82 4.16
N ARG A 303 1.34 -19.78 3.67
CA ARG A 303 2.11 -19.63 2.43
C ARG A 303 1.20 -19.83 1.22
N VAL A 304 1.32 -18.95 0.23
CA VAL A 304 0.51 -18.99 -1.00
C VAL A 304 1.44 -18.96 -2.21
N PRO A 305 1.31 -19.91 -3.15
CA PRO A 305 2.14 -19.91 -4.35
C PRO A 305 1.77 -18.75 -5.28
N ILE A 306 2.79 -18.12 -5.87
CA ILE A 306 2.66 -17.14 -6.95
C ILE A 306 3.30 -17.76 -8.19
N VAL A 307 2.61 -17.70 -9.33
CA VAL A 307 3.13 -18.18 -10.61
C VAL A 307 3.09 -17.06 -11.62
N TYR A 308 4.24 -16.78 -12.24
CA TYR A 308 4.35 -15.83 -13.32
C TYR A 308 5.02 -16.47 -14.54
N LYS A 309 4.46 -16.20 -15.72
CA LYS A 309 5.06 -16.57 -17.00
C LYS A 309 4.82 -15.46 -18.02
N SER A 310 5.85 -15.12 -18.77
CA SER A 310 5.83 -14.15 -19.86
C SER A 310 6.57 -14.73 -21.05
N ASN A 311 5.97 -14.62 -22.23
CA ASN A 311 6.55 -15.04 -23.51
C ASN A 311 6.07 -14.12 -24.62
N LEU A 312 6.91 -13.91 -25.64
CA LEU A 312 6.44 -13.28 -26.87
C LEU A 312 5.51 -14.23 -27.62
N TRP A 313 4.56 -13.69 -28.39
CA TRP A 313 3.67 -14.48 -29.23
C TRP A 313 4.44 -15.45 -30.11
N THR A 314 5.55 -15.01 -30.71
CA THR A 314 6.42 -15.85 -31.55
C THR A 314 6.97 -17.07 -30.83
N GLU A 315 7.16 -16.97 -29.52
CA GLU A 315 7.73 -18.02 -28.65
C GLU A 315 6.67 -18.93 -28.03
N LEU A 316 5.38 -18.59 -28.15
CA LEU A 316 4.32 -19.42 -27.60
C LEU A 316 4.19 -20.76 -28.35
N PRO A 317 3.82 -21.84 -27.63
CA PRO A 317 3.51 -23.13 -28.25
C PRO A 317 2.43 -23.02 -29.33
N PRO A 318 2.52 -23.80 -30.42
CA PRO A 318 1.51 -23.81 -31.49
C PRO A 318 0.09 -24.05 -30.97
N GLU A 319 -0.08 -24.88 -29.95
CA GLU A 319 -1.38 -25.22 -29.38
C GLU A 319 -2.07 -24.01 -28.74
N ILE A 320 -1.30 -23.14 -28.06
CA ILE A 320 -1.83 -21.88 -27.52
C ILE A 320 -2.17 -20.94 -28.67
N LYS A 321 -1.28 -20.80 -29.66
CA LYS A 321 -1.53 -19.93 -30.82
C LYS A 321 -2.82 -20.31 -31.54
N SER A 322 -3.06 -21.60 -31.75
CA SER A 322 -4.26 -22.13 -32.40
C SER A 322 -5.57 -21.89 -31.64
N ALA A 323 -5.51 -21.71 -30.32
CA ALA A 323 -6.72 -21.41 -29.52
C ALA A 323 -7.20 -19.95 -29.68
N TYR A 324 -6.35 -19.05 -30.17
CA TYR A 324 -6.63 -17.62 -30.34
C TYR A 324 -6.60 -17.16 -31.81
N SER A 325 -6.48 -18.10 -32.76
CA SER A 325 -6.53 -17.87 -34.22
C SER A 325 -7.83 -18.39 -34.81
#